data_AF-A0A183D007-F1
#
_entry.id   AF-A0A183D007-F1
#
_cell.length_a   1.000
_cell.length_b   1.000
_cell.length_c   1.000
_cell.angle_alpha   90.00
_cell.angle_beta   90.00
_cell.angle_gamma   90.00
#
_symmetry.space_group_name_H-M   'P 1'
#
loop_
_entity.id
_entity.type
_entity.pdbx_description
1 polymer ?
#
loop_
_entity_poly.entity_id
_entity_poly.type
_entity_poly.pdbx_seq_one_letter_code
_entity_poly.pdbx_strand_id
1 'polypeptide(L)'
;MIATTEVEARHAIPGCSYSIHSSSIDDLDAGRPAGPVIKFAGVGDRVLHQWHCDDQMFGILINNCYVTDGFGKRAEVIDSKG
;
A
#
# COMPACT_ATOMS: atom_id res chain seq x y z
N MET A 1 -12.24 42.73 -11.50
CA MET A 1 -12.34 41.26 -11.41
C MET A 1 -11.01 40.75 -10.88
N ILE A 2 -11.02 40.04 -9.74
CA ILE A 2 -9.81 39.39 -9.20
C ILE A 2 -9.74 38.02 -9.89
N ALA A 3 -8.67 37.79 -10.63
CA ALA A 3 -8.41 36.49 -11.26
C ALA A 3 -7.86 35.52 -10.22
N THR A 4 -8.43 34.32 -10.15
CA THR A 4 -7.83 33.19 -9.44
C THR A 4 -6.60 32.72 -10.21
N THR A 5 -5.43 32.79 -9.57
CA THR A 5 -4.22 32.12 -10.06
C THR A 5 -4.24 30.67 -9.59
N GLU A 6 -4.17 29.72 -10.53
CA GLU A 6 -3.93 28.32 -10.19
C GLU A 6 -2.57 28.20 -9.50
N VAL A 7 -2.57 27.64 -8.29
CA VAL A 7 -1.35 27.26 -7.60
C VAL A 7 -0.89 25.95 -8.23
N GLU A 8 0.07 26.04 -9.13
CA GLU A 8 0.74 24.87 -9.69
C GLU A 8 1.39 24.10 -8.53
N ALA A 9 0.91 22.88 -8.27
CA ALA A 9 1.49 21.99 -7.27
C ALA A 9 2.92 21.65 -7.72
N ARG A 10 3.91 22.33 -7.12
CA ARG A 10 5.32 22.30 -7.56
C ARG A 10 6.02 20.94 -7.37
N HIS A 11 5.30 19.91 -6.91
CA HIS A 11 5.84 18.57 -6.73
C HIS A 11 4.88 17.56 -7.35
N ALA A 12 5.38 16.81 -8.33
CA ALA A 12 4.64 15.68 -8.88
C ALA A 12 4.35 14.67 -7.77
N ILE A 13 3.15 14.10 -7.78
CA ILE A 13 2.80 13.00 -6.86
C ILE A 13 3.76 11.84 -7.16
N PRO A 14 4.43 11.27 -6.13
CA PRO A 14 5.39 10.20 -6.34
C PRO A 14 4.72 8.97 -6.97
N GLY A 15 5.44 8.34 -7.90
CA GLY A 15 5.04 7.06 -8.43
C GLY A 15 5.19 6.00 -7.36
N CYS A 16 4.07 5.42 -6.93
CA CYS A 16 4.07 4.36 -5.94
C CYS A 16 3.51 3.07 -6.53
N SER A 17 4.06 1.95 -6.08
CA SER A 17 3.70 0.60 -6.52
C SER A 17 3.21 -0.22 -5.34
N TYR A 18 2.35 -1.19 -5.64
CA TYR A 18 1.80 -2.14 -4.68
C TYR A 18 2.07 -3.57 -5.13
N SER A 19 2.53 -4.41 -4.21
CA SER A 19 2.79 -5.83 -4.43
C SER A 19 2.44 -6.65 -3.19
N ILE A 20 2.15 -7.94 -3.42
CA ILE A 20 1.92 -8.92 -2.36
C ILE A 20 3.03 -9.96 -2.41
N HIS A 21 3.62 -10.28 -1.26
CA HIS A 21 4.72 -11.23 -1.14
C HIS A 21 4.37 -12.37 -0.19
N SER A 22 5.01 -13.52 -0.36
CA SER A 22 4.82 -14.72 0.49
C SER A 22 5.59 -14.67 1.82
N SER A 23 6.18 -13.52 2.17
CA SER A 23 6.92 -13.31 3.41
C SER A 23 6.05 -12.67 4.48
N SER A 24 6.66 -12.40 5.63
CA SER A 24 6.05 -11.74 6.78
C SER A 24 6.81 -10.48 7.19
N ILE A 25 6.20 -9.67 8.07
CA ILE A 25 6.87 -8.52 8.69
C ILE A 25 8.08 -8.94 9.53
N ASP A 26 8.01 -10.10 10.20
CA ASP A 26 9.11 -10.64 11.01
C ASP A 26 10.34 -10.97 10.15
N ASP A 27 10.13 -11.38 8.89
CA ASP A 27 11.22 -11.58 7.94
C ASP A 27 11.92 -10.26 7.62
N LEU A 28 11.15 -9.20 7.35
CA LEU A 28 11.69 -7.87 7.05
C LEU A 28 12.43 -7.28 8.24
N ASP A 29 11.87 -7.39 9.43
CA ASP A 29 12.49 -6.89 10.67
C ASP A 29 13.79 -7.61 11.00
N ALA A 30 13.91 -8.88 10.60
CA ALA A 30 15.15 -9.66 10.67
C ALA A 30 16.16 -9.33 9.54
N GLY A 31 15.84 -8.37 8.67
CA GLY A 31 16.68 -7.96 7.53
C GLY A 31 16.62 -8.93 6.34
N ARG A 32 15.67 -9.86 6.30
CA ARG A 32 15.43 -10.71 5.12
C ARG A 32 14.69 -9.90 4.05
N PRO A 33 14.89 -10.20 2.75
CA PRO A 33 14.13 -9.56 1.70
C PRO A 33 12.64 -9.93 1.78
N ALA A 34 11.78 -9.08 1.24
CA ALA A 34 10.34 -9.33 1.12
C ALA A 34 10.01 -10.62 0.33
N GLY A 35 10.95 -11.20 -0.41
CA GLY A 35 10.74 -12.42 -1.16
C GLY A 35 9.95 -12.20 -2.47
N PRO A 36 9.51 -13.27 -3.14
CA PRO A 36 8.87 -13.17 -4.45
C PRO A 36 7.46 -12.58 -4.36
N VAL A 37 7.09 -11.81 -5.40
CA VAL A 37 5.70 -11.34 -5.58
C VAL A 37 4.81 -12.54 -5.94
N ILE A 38 3.70 -12.68 -5.24
CA ILE A 38 2.72 -13.75 -5.44
C ILE A 38 1.40 -13.23 -5.97
N LYS A 39 0.66 -14.12 -6.64
CA LYS A 39 -0.70 -13.86 -7.12
C LYS A 39 -1.77 -14.71 -6.42
N PHE A 40 -1.34 -15.75 -5.72
CA PHE A 40 -2.19 -16.72 -5.06
C PHE A 40 -1.58 -17.07 -3.71
N ALA A 41 -2.44 -17.32 -2.72
CA ALA A 41 -2.07 -17.79 -1.39
C ALA A 41 -3.12 -18.82 -0.94
N GLY A 42 -2.69 -19.78 -0.12
CA GLY A 42 -3.58 -20.74 0.53
C GLY A 42 -4.26 -20.17 1.77
N VAL A 43 -5.35 -20.80 2.20
CA VAL A 43 -5.97 -20.48 3.48
C VAL A 43 -5.01 -20.86 4.61
N GLY A 44 -4.69 -19.89 5.47
CA GLY A 44 -3.73 -20.04 6.57
C GLY A 44 -2.35 -19.43 6.28
N ASP A 45 -2.05 -19.11 5.02
CA ASP A 45 -0.80 -18.43 4.65
C ASP A 45 -0.81 -16.99 5.17
N ARG A 46 0.37 -16.53 5.61
CA ARG A 46 0.62 -15.11 5.90
C ARG A 46 1.22 -14.47 4.66
N VAL A 47 0.70 -13.31 4.29
CA VAL A 47 1.20 -12.55 3.14
C VAL A 47 1.57 -11.14 3.58
N LEU A 48 2.59 -10.59 2.93
CA LEU A 48 3.05 -9.22 3.14
C LEU A 48 2.50 -8.34 2.02
N HIS A 49 1.74 -7.32 2.39
CA HIS A 49 1.32 -6.26 1.48
C HIS A 49 2.35 -5.14 1.54
N GLN A 50 3.01 -4.86 0.42
CA GLN A 50 4.07 -3.86 0.34
C GLN A 50 3.65 -2.71 -0.58
N TRP A 51 3.75 -1.50 -0.05
CA TRP A 51 3.70 -0.27 -0.82
C TRP A 51 5.10 0.33 -0.91
N HIS A 52 5.55 0.65 -2.11
CA HIS A 52 6.87 1.23 -2.35
C HIS A 52 6.74 2.49 -3.20
N CYS A 53 7.27 3.61 -2.72
CA CYS A 53 7.48 4.82 -3.50
C CYS A 53 8.97 5.09 -3.63
N ASP A 54 9.38 5.51 -4.82
CA ASP A 54 10.73 6.02 -5.06
C ASP A 54 10.74 7.53 -4.83
N ASP A 55 10.59 7.93 -3.57
CA ASP A 55 10.60 9.33 -3.16
C ASP A 55 11.29 9.49 -1.79
N GLN A 56 12.09 10.55 -1.65
CA GLN A 56 12.84 10.84 -0.42
C GLN A 56 12.14 11.87 0.48
N MET A 57 11.19 12.63 -0.06
CA MET A 57 10.47 13.70 0.62
C MET A 57 9.07 13.27 1.08
N PHE A 58 8.45 12.35 0.34
CA PHE A 58 7.09 11.87 0.59
C PHE A 58 7.10 10.39 1.01
N GLY A 59 6.15 10.03 1.87
CA GLY A 59 5.89 8.65 2.27
C GLY A 59 4.42 8.28 2.05
N ILE A 60 4.10 6.99 2.15
CA ILE A 60 2.71 6.50 2.10
C ILE A 60 2.14 6.35 3.50
N LEU A 61 0.92 6.84 3.66
CA LEU A 61 0.03 6.45 4.74
C LEU A 61 -1.11 5.62 4.16
N ILE A 62 -1.29 4.41 4.70
CA ILE A 62 -2.42 3.54 4.34
C ILE A 62 -3.56 3.85 5.31
N ASN A 63 -4.53 4.64 4.87
CA ASN A 63 -5.65 5.05 5.72
C ASN A 63 -6.77 4.01 5.80
N ASN A 64 -6.93 3.16 4.80
CA ASN A 64 -7.89 2.07 4.84
C ASN A 64 -7.49 0.96 3.88
N CYS A 65 -7.82 -0.27 4.25
CA CYS A 65 -7.63 -1.43 3.39
C CYS A 65 -8.75 -2.42 3.68
N TYR A 66 -9.32 -2.99 2.63
CA TYR A 66 -10.37 -3.99 2.78
C TYR A 66 -10.29 -5.00 1.65
N VAL A 67 -10.76 -6.21 1.94
CA VAL A 67 -10.91 -7.28 0.97
C VAL A 67 -12.38 -7.50 0.68
N THR A 68 -12.70 -7.85 -0.57
CA THR A 68 -14.06 -8.16 -1.00
C THR A 68 -14.12 -9.58 -1.54
N ASP A 69 -15.28 -10.22 -1.38
CA ASP A 69 -15.53 -11.56 -1.93
C ASP A 69 -16.07 -11.51 -3.37
N GLY A 70 -16.27 -10.32 -3.93
CA GLY A 70 -16.91 -10.12 -5.23
C GLY A 70 -18.45 -10.23 -5.21
N PHE A 71 -19.05 -10.64 -4.10
CA PHE A 71 -20.50 -10.82 -3.92
C PHE A 71 -21.12 -9.80 -2.95
N GLY A 72 -20.37 -8.74 -2.62
CA GLY A 72 -20.83 -7.62 -1.80
C GLY A 72 -20.47 -7.72 -0.32
N LYS A 73 -19.78 -8.78 0.12
CA LYS A 73 -19.18 -8.78 1.45
C LYS A 73 -17.83 -8.07 1.42
N ARG A 74 -17.56 -7.33 2.49
CA ARG A 74 -16.32 -6.62 2.73
C ARG A 74 -15.80 -6.96 4.12
N ALA A 75 -14.51 -7.22 4.22
CA ALA A 75 -13.80 -7.31 5.49
C ALA A 75 -12.72 -6.23 5.55
N GLU A 76 -12.69 -5.47 6.63
CA GLU A 76 -11.66 -4.44 6.85
C GLU A 76 -10.38 -5.10 7.35
N VAL A 77 -9.27 -4.72 6.73
CA VAL A 77 -7.91 -5.11 7.12
C VAL A 77 -7.23 -3.96 7.86
N ILE A 78 -7.47 -2.72 7.40
CA ILE A 78 -7.05 -1.47 8.03
C ILE A 78 -8.28 -0.55 8.06
N ASP A 79 -8.58 0.01 9.24
CA ASP A 79 -9.73 0.89 9.44
C ASP A 79 -9.38 2.36 9.18
N SER A 80 -10.36 3.25 9.22
CA SER A 80 -10.21 4.70 8.94
C SER A 80 -9.23 5.49 9.82
N LYS A 81 -8.59 4.85 10.81
CA LYS A 81 -7.58 5.43 11.69
C LYS A 81 -6.16 5.00 11.32
N GLY A 82 -6.00 4.20 10.26
CA GLY A 82 -4.74 3.55 9.91
C GLY A 82 -4.46 2.34 10.79
#